data_AF-A0A7J8IU93-F1
#
_entry.id   AF-A0A7J8IU93-F1
#
_cell.length_a   1.000
_cell.length_b   1.000
_cell.length_c   1.000
_cell.angle_alpha   90.00
_cell.angle_beta   90.00
_cell.angle_gamma   90.00
#
_symmetry.space_group_name_H-M   'P 1'
#
loop_
_entity.id
_entity.type
_entity.pdbx_description
1 polymer ?
#
loop_
_entity_poly.entity_id
_entity_poly.type
_entity_poly.pdbx_seq_one_letter_code
_entity_poly.pdbx_strand_id
1 'polypeptide(L)'
;MLNSYTEMDPVIIASEGVEKFKNENFEIIIVDTSGRHKQEDSLFEEMLQVANAIQPDNIVYVMDASIGQACEAQAKAFKDKVDVASVIVTKLDGHAKGGGALSAVAATKSPIIFIGTGEHIDDFEPFKTQPFISKLLGMGDIEGLIDKVNELKLDDNEALIEKLKHGIISSLDFF
;
A
#
# COMPACT_ATOMS: atom_id res chain seq x y z
N MET A 1 10.98 -14.07 13.31
CA MET A 1 9.96 -14.26 14.36
C MET A 1 10.64 -14.71 15.64
N LEU A 2 10.53 -13.93 16.72
CA LEU A 2 10.84 -14.39 18.07
C LEU A 2 9.59 -15.07 18.62
N ASN A 3 9.62 -16.39 18.76
CA ASN A 3 8.56 -17.15 19.41
C ASN A 3 8.75 -17.09 20.93
N SER A 4 7.86 -16.41 21.66
CA SER A 4 7.70 -16.60 23.11
C SER A 4 6.22 -16.65 23.50
N TYR A 5 5.84 -17.76 24.14
CA TYR A 5 4.47 -18.14 24.54
C TYR A 5 4.07 -17.61 25.93
N THR A 6 4.28 -16.33 26.17
CA THR A 6 3.72 -15.60 27.30
C THR A 6 3.21 -14.27 26.76
N GLU A 7 2.04 -13.81 27.20
CA GLU A 7 1.45 -12.53 26.79
C GLU A 7 2.42 -11.41 27.19
N MET A 8 3.39 -11.15 26.34
CA MET A 8 4.49 -10.24 26.53
C MET A 8 4.04 -8.89 26.01
N ASP A 9 4.30 -7.85 26.79
CA ASP A 9 4.01 -6.47 26.45
C ASP A 9 4.58 -6.16 25.05
N PRO A 10 3.73 -5.75 24.08
CA PRO A 10 4.17 -5.47 22.72
C PRO A 10 5.26 -4.39 22.67
N VAL A 11 5.31 -3.49 23.64
CA VAL A 11 6.36 -2.48 23.77
C VAL A 11 7.71 -3.15 24.05
N ILE A 12 7.74 -4.15 24.93
CA ILE A 12 8.96 -4.91 25.26
C ILE A 12 9.42 -5.71 24.03
N ILE A 13 8.50 -6.44 23.38
CA ILE A 13 8.83 -7.25 22.19
C ILE A 13 9.42 -6.37 21.08
N ALA A 14 8.78 -5.24 20.79
CA ALA A 14 9.23 -4.35 19.72
C ALA A 14 10.59 -3.72 20.07
N SER A 15 10.78 -3.28 21.32
CA SER A 15 12.04 -2.66 21.76
C SER A 15 13.22 -3.64 21.72
N GLU A 16 13.05 -4.83 22.29
CA GLU A 16 14.07 -5.89 22.29
C GLU A 16 14.39 -6.36 20.86
N GLY A 17 13.37 -6.52 20.02
CA GLY A 17 13.54 -6.90 18.62
C GLY A 17 14.34 -5.86 17.84
N VAL A 18 13.99 -4.57 17.98
CA VAL A 18 14.68 -3.46 17.31
C VAL A 18 16.13 -3.35 17.79
N GLU A 19 16.37 -3.42 19.10
CA GLU A 19 17.73 -3.36 19.66
C GLU A 19 18.58 -4.53 19.15
N LYS A 20 18.05 -5.75 19.20
CA LYS A 20 18.73 -6.94 18.69
C LYS A 20 19.12 -6.80 17.23
N PHE A 21 18.17 -6.44 16.35
CA PHE A 21 18.43 -6.35 14.92
C PHE A 21 19.35 -5.17 14.57
N LYS A 22 19.31 -4.06 15.33
CA LYS A 22 20.31 -2.99 15.21
C LYS A 22 21.71 -3.49 15.56
N ASN A 23 21.88 -4.25 16.64
CA ASN A 23 23.16 -4.84 17.04
C ASN A 23 23.69 -5.88 16.03
N GLU A 24 22.79 -6.55 15.32
CA GLU A 24 23.10 -7.48 14.23
C GLU A 24 23.33 -6.78 12.87
N ASN A 25 23.32 -5.45 12.83
CA ASN A 25 23.51 -4.61 11.63
C ASN A 25 22.45 -4.82 10.52
N PHE A 26 21.20 -5.11 10.89
CA PHE A 26 20.10 -5.04 9.93
C PHE A 26 19.81 -3.60 9.54
N GLU A 27 19.69 -3.35 8.24
CA GLU A 27 19.39 -2.02 7.69
C GLU A 27 17.89 -1.73 7.67
N ILE A 28 17.06 -2.78 7.61
CA ILE A 28 15.60 -2.68 7.54
C ILE A 28 14.99 -3.57 8.61
N ILE A 29 14.15 -2.99 9.46
CA ILE A 29 13.40 -3.68 10.50
C ILE A 29 11.93 -3.36 10.30
N ILE A 30 11.12 -4.38 10.04
CA ILE A 30 9.67 -4.25 9.90
C ILE A 30 9.02 -4.75 11.18
N VAL A 31 8.26 -3.88 11.84
CA VAL A 31 7.48 -4.21 13.03
C VAL A 31 6.02 -4.34 12.63
N ASP A 32 5.50 -5.56 12.69
CA ASP A 32 4.09 -5.85 12.48
C ASP A 32 3.31 -5.65 13.79
N THR A 33 2.25 -4.85 13.74
CA THR A 33 1.43 -4.49 14.92
C THR A 33 0.10 -5.21 14.88
N SER A 34 -0.51 -5.41 16.05
CA SER A 34 -1.83 -6.02 16.12
C SER A 34 -2.89 -5.21 15.35
N GLY A 35 -3.86 -5.90 14.74
CA GLY A 35 -4.97 -5.27 14.03
C GLY A 35 -6.11 -4.82 14.94
N ARG A 36 -7.25 -4.44 14.33
CA ARG A 36 -8.49 -3.92 14.96
C ARG A 36 -9.24 -4.88 15.88
N HIS A 37 -8.63 -5.98 16.32
CA HIS A 37 -9.31 -6.98 17.15
C HIS A 37 -9.49 -6.54 18.62
N LYS A 38 -8.86 -5.43 19.05
CA LYS A 38 -9.07 -4.78 20.35
C LYS A 38 -10.06 -3.61 20.22
N GLN A 39 -10.63 -3.15 21.34
CA GLN A 39 -11.38 -1.88 21.36
C GLN A 39 -10.50 -0.77 20.77
N GLU A 40 -11.04 0.08 19.89
CA GLU A 40 -10.21 1.03 19.11
C GLU A 40 -9.29 1.89 19.98
N ASP A 41 -9.78 2.38 21.12
CA ASP A 41 -8.99 3.23 22.01
C ASP A 41 -7.77 2.51 22.61
N SER A 42 -7.92 1.25 23.03
CA SER A 42 -6.80 0.49 23.60
C SER A 42 -5.76 0.11 22.56
N LEU A 43 -6.19 -0.13 21.32
CA LEU A 43 -5.28 -0.34 20.20
C LEU A 43 -4.44 0.91 19.91
N PHE A 44 -5.06 2.09 19.90
CA PHE A 44 -4.36 3.35 19.62
C PHE A 44 -3.32 3.69 20.70
N GLU A 45 -3.66 3.47 21.97
CA GLU A 45 -2.71 3.68 23.08
C GLU A 45 -1.54 2.70 22.99
N GLU A 46 -1.78 1.42 22.71
CA GLU A 46 -0.73 0.41 22.51
C GLU A 46 0.20 0.80 21.34
N MET A 47 -0.37 1.21 20.21
CA MET A 47 0.41 1.63 19.03
C MET A 47 1.25 2.88 19.33
N LEU A 48 0.72 3.85 20.08
CA LEU A 48 1.45 5.04 20.50
C LEU A 48 2.60 4.69 21.44
N GLN A 49 2.38 3.77 22.40
CA GLN A 49 3.43 3.31 23.30
C GLN A 49 4.56 2.61 22.55
N VAL A 50 4.23 1.70 21.61
CA VAL A 50 5.20 1.02 20.77
C VAL A 50 5.99 2.03 19.94
N ALA A 51 5.32 2.97 19.25
CA ALA A 51 5.98 3.98 18.42
C ALA A 51 6.94 4.86 19.24
N ASN A 52 6.56 5.27 20.45
CA ASN A 52 7.41 6.07 21.33
C ASN A 52 8.64 5.29 21.82
N ALA A 53 8.51 3.99 22.06
CA ALA A 53 9.60 3.16 22.53
C ALA A 53 10.64 2.87 21.44
N ILE A 54 10.20 2.59 20.21
CA ILE A 54 11.11 2.17 19.13
C ILE A 54 11.55 3.31 18.20
N GLN A 55 10.85 4.45 18.22
CA GLN A 55 11.11 5.63 17.38
C GLN A 55 11.27 5.29 15.89
N PRO A 56 10.19 4.81 15.23
CA PRO A 56 10.26 4.35 13.84
C PRO A 56 10.49 5.52 12.88
N ASP A 57 11.30 5.29 11.83
CA ASP A 57 11.55 6.29 10.78
C ASP A 57 10.33 6.51 9.87
N ASN A 58 9.49 5.48 9.71
CA ASN A 58 8.28 5.52 8.89
C ASN A 58 7.18 4.68 9.53
N ILE A 59 6.00 5.27 9.71
CA ILE A 59 4.78 4.55 10.10
C ILE A 59 3.89 4.41 8.87
N VAL A 60 3.61 3.16 8.52
CA VAL A 60 2.84 2.81 7.33
C VAL A 60 1.42 2.41 7.70
N TYR A 61 0.43 3.14 7.20
CA TYR A 61 -0.98 2.76 7.32
C TYR A 61 -1.36 1.82 6.18
N VAL A 62 -1.63 0.56 6.53
CA VAL A 62 -2.07 -0.47 5.59
C VAL A 62 -3.59 -0.50 5.56
N MET A 63 -4.17 -0.26 4.38
CA MET A 63 -5.61 -0.21 4.18
C MET A 63 -6.09 -1.19 3.12
N ASP A 64 -7.30 -1.71 3.32
CA ASP A 64 -7.99 -2.58 2.36
C ASP A 64 -8.71 -1.73 1.29
N ALA A 65 -8.52 -2.03 0.01
CA ALA A 65 -9.18 -1.32 -1.09
C ALA A 65 -10.73 -1.33 -1.01
N SER A 66 -11.32 -2.29 -0.30
CA SER A 66 -12.77 -2.47 -0.14
C SER A 66 -13.41 -1.65 0.99
N ILE A 67 -12.61 -0.98 1.84
CA ILE A 67 -13.09 -0.25 3.03
C ILE A 67 -14.15 0.82 2.75
N GLY A 68 -14.19 1.35 1.52
CA GLY A 68 -15.20 2.30 1.08
C GLY A 68 -15.21 3.59 1.91
N GLN A 69 -16.41 4.03 2.32
CA GLN A 69 -16.63 5.33 2.96
C GLN A 69 -16.02 5.44 4.36
N ALA A 70 -15.79 4.33 5.06
CA ALA A 70 -15.20 4.34 6.40
C ALA A 70 -13.71 4.73 6.39
N CYS A 71 -13.06 4.74 5.22
CA CYS A 71 -11.63 4.98 5.09
C CYS A 71 -11.18 6.31 5.68
N GLU A 72 -11.93 7.39 5.44
CA GLU A 72 -11.51 8.75 5.82
C GLU A 72 -11.42 8.89 7.34
N ALA A 73 -12.49 8.52 8.05
CA ALA A 73 -12.53 8.57 9.51
C ALA A 73 -11.46 7.67 10.12
N GLN A 74 -11.24 6.50 9.51
CA GLN A 74 -10.27 5.53 9.97
C GLN A 74 -8.82 6.03 9.84
N ALA A 75 -8.47 6.50 8.65
CA ALA A 75 -7.14 7.02 8.35
C ALA A 75 -6.84 8.27 9.18
N LYS A 76 -7.85 9.12 9.40
CA LYS A 76 -7.74 10.29 10.28
C LYS A 76 -7.46 9.91 11.74
N ALA A 77 -8.19 8.94 12.29
CA ALA A 77 -7.97 8.48 13.66
C ALA A 77 -6.54 7.94 13.86
N PHE A 78 -6.00 7.22 12.86
CA PHE A 78 -4.60 6.79 12.87
C PHE A 78 -3.64 7.98 12.83
N LYS A 79 -3.83 8.92 11.90
CA LYS A 79 -2.95 10.10 11.77
C LYS A 79 -2.97 11.01 13.00
N ASP A 80 -4.11 11.12 13.68
CA ASP A 80 -4.26 11.94 14.88
C ASP A 80 -3.56 11.30 16.11
N LYS A 81 -3.32 9.98 16.09
CA LYS A 81 -2.71 9.24 17.19
C LYS A 81 -1.23 8.94 16.97
N VAL A 82 -0.83 8.63 15.75
CA VAL A 82 0.55 8.34 15.37
C VAL A 82 0.89 9.05 14.06
N ASP A 83 2.18 9.40 13.90
CA ASP A 83 2.63 10.12 12.71
C ASP A 83 2.75 9.19 11.49
N VAL A 84 1.60 8.80 10.93
CA VAL A 84 1.53 8.05 9.67
C VAL A 84 2.21 8.87 8.59
N ALA A 85 3.23 8.29 7.95
CA ALA A 85 4.03 8.96 6.93
C ALA A 85 3.87 8.32 5.54
N SER A 86 3.33 7.10 5.46
CA SER A 86 3.08 6.41 4.19
C SER A 86 1.82 5.55 4.25
N VAL A 87 1.24 5.25 3.09
CA VAL A 87 0.06 4.37 2.95
C VAL A 87 0.39 3.19 2.03
N ILE A 88 -0.14 2.02 2.36
CA ILE A 88 -0.19 0.85 1.48
C ILE A 88 -1.65 0.48 1.24
N VAL A 89 -2.01 0.19 -0.01
CA VAL A 89 -3.36 -0.25 -0.37
C VAL A 89 -3.34 -1.72 -0.78
N THR A 90 -4.01 -2.59 -0.05
CA THR A 90 -4.07 -4.03 -0.33
C THR A 90 -5.37 -4.45 -0.99
N LYS A 91 -5.41 -5.69 -1.51
CA LYS A 91 -6.57 -6.33 -2.15
C LYS A 91 -7.08 -5.60 -3.39
N LEU A 92 -6.18 -5.05 -4.19
CA LEU A 92 -6.52 -4.37 -5.45
C LEU A 92 -6.79 -5.32 -6.63
N ASP A 93 -6.57 -6.61 -6.44
CA ASP A 93 -7.01 -7.69 -7.33
C ASP A 93 -8.52 -7.93 -7.32
N GLY A 94 -9.20 -7.50 -6.26
CA GLY A 94 -10.65 -7.60 -6.15
C GLY A 94 -11.41 -6.62 -7.05
N HIS A 95 -12.75 -6.68 -6.96
CA HIS A 95 -13.64 -5.74 -7.67
C HIS A 95 -13.66 -4.32 -7.08
N ALA A 96 -12.90 -4.08 -6.02
CA ALA A 96 -12.82 -2.78 -5.38
C ALA A 96 -12.11 -1.78 -6.30
N LYS A 97 -12.76 -0.65 -6.59
CA LYS A 97 -12.19 0.41 -7.42
C LYS A 97 -11.06 1.20 -6.73
N GLY A 98 -10.80 0.93 -5.44
CA GLY A 98 -9.74 1.60 -4.67
C GLY A 98 -10.08 3.03 -4.24
N GLY A 99 -11.33 3.49 -4.37
CA GLY A 99 -11.71 4.88 -4.07
C GLY A 99 -11.37 5.36 -2.65
N GLY A 100 -11.33 4.44 -1.66
CA GLY A 100 -10.90 4.75 -0.30
C GLY A 100 -9.45 5.23 -0.21
N ALA A 101 -8.58 4.83 -1.14
CA ALA A 101 -7.18 5.24 -1.15
C ALA A 101 -7.01 6.75 -1.28
N LEU A 102 -7.87 7.40 -2.09
CA LEU A 102 -7.90 8.86 -2.19
C LEU A 102 -8.32 9.51 -0.87
N SER A 103 -9.30 8.92 -0.18
CA SER A 103 -9.74 9.38 1.14
C SER A 103 -8.64 9.23 2.20
N ALA A 104 -7.88 8.14 2.18
CA ALA A 104 -6.73 7.96 3.07
C ALA A 104 -5.66 9.02 2.83
N VAL A 105 -5.23 9.23 1.58
CA VAL A 105 -4.26 10.29 1.24
C VAL A 105 -4.76 11.67 1.65
N ALA A 106 -6.05 11.95 1.42
CA ALA A 106 -6.66 13.23 1.79
C ALA A 106 -6.66 13.45 3.32
N ALA A 107 -6.91 12.40 4.10
CA ALA A 107 -6.97 12.45 5.56
C ALA A 107 -5.57 12.48 6.20
N THR A 108 -4.64 11.64 5.75
CA THR A 108 -3.29 11.50 6.36
C THR A 108 -2.27 12.48 5.81
N LYS A 109 -2.53 13.05 4.63
CA LYS A 109 -1.55 13.82 3.83
C LYS A 109 -0.28 13.02 3.48
N SER A 110 -0.36 11.70 3.54
CA SER A 110 0.75 10.78 3.28
C SER A 110 0.61 10.13 1.91
N PRO A 111 1.71 9.92 1.16
CA PRO A 111 1.67 9.27 -0.13
C PRO A 111 1.39 7.77 -0.01
N ILE A 112 0.80 7.19 -1.05
CA ILE A 112 0.75 5.74 -1.22
C ILE A 112 2.08 5.30 -1.81
N ILE A 113 2.74 4.33 -1.19
CA ILE A 113 4.07 3.85 -1.60
C ILE A 113 4.03 2.49 -2.30
N PHE A 114 3.10 1.61 -1.91
CA PHE A 114 2.93 0.28 -2.49
C PHE A 114 1.47 -0.12 -2.56
N ILE A 115 1.21 -1.10 -3.43
CA ILE A 115 -0.08 -1.76 -3.56
C ILE A 115 0.07 -3.28 -3.53
N GLY A 116 -0.90 -3.94 -2.89
CA GLY A 116 -1.03 -5.39 -2.90
C GLY A 116 -2.09 -5.84 -3.89
N THR A 117 -1.71 -6.71 -4.82
CA THR A 117 -2.52 -7.16 -5.96
C THR A 117 -2.77 -8.67 -5.93
N GLY A 118 -2.76 -9.27 -4.73
CA GLY A 118 -2.99 -10.70 -4.53
C GLY A 118 -2.54 -11.15 -3.15
N GLU A 119 -2.44 -12.47 -2.98
CA GLU A 119 -2.10 -13.12 -1.70
C GLU A 119 -0.67 -13.65 -1.67
N HIS A 120 -0.01 -13.75 -2.82
CA HIS A 120 1.37 -14.24 -2.89
C HIS A 120 2.36 -13.14 -2.49
N ILE A 121 3.56 -13.56 -2.06
CA ILE A 121 4.62 -12.64 -1.65
C ILE A 121 5.09 -11.72 -2.78
N ASP A 122 4.94 -12.18 -4.03
CA ASP A 122 5.31 -11.44 -5.24
C ASP A 122 4.19 -10.50 -5.70
N ASP A 123 3.00 -10.55 -5.09
CA ASP A 123 1.84 -9.72 -5.44
C ASP A 123 1.88 -8.36 -4.72
N PHE A 124 3.06 -7.75 -4.65
CA PHE A 124 3.31 -6.49 -3.96
C PHE A 124 4.18 -5.58 -4.84
N GLU A 125 3.58 -4.50 -5.33
CA GLU A 125 4.21 -3.64 -6.35
C GLU A 125 4.26 -2.16 -5.93
N PRO A 126 5.27 -1.40 -6.39
CA PRO A 126 5.33 0.04 -6.15
C PRO A 126 4.09 0.76 -6.69
N PHE A 127 3.56 1.71 -5.92
CA PHE A 127 2.41 2.48 -6.36
C PHE A 127 2.78 3.42 -7.52
N LYS A 128 2.03 3.30 -8.62
CA LYS A 128 2.06 4.26 -9.73
C LYS A 128 0.71 4.95 -9.84
N THR A 129 0.71 6.28 -9.77
CA THR A 129 -0.53 7.08 -9.75
C THR A 129 -1.35 6.91 -11.03
N GLN A 130 -0.71 6.87 -12.19
CA GLN A 130 -1.41 6.94 -13.47
C GLN A 130 -2.20 5.65 -13.77
N PRO A 131 -1.60 4.44 -13.65
CA PRO A 131 -2.33 3.18 -13.76
C PRO A 131 -3.49 3.08 -12.75
N PHE A 132 -3.25 3.53 -11.52
CA PHE A 132 -4.29 3.51 -10.48
C PHE A 132 -5.49 4.40 -10.83
N ILE A 133 -5.24 5.64 -11.28
CA ILE A 133 -6.32 6.54 -11.72
C ILE A 133 -7.04 6.00 -12.94
N SER A 134 -6.31 5.42 -13.91
CA SER A 134 -6.92 4.81 -15.09
C SER A 134 -7.88 3.66 -14.70
N LYS A 135 -7.45 2.77 -13.79
CA LYS A 135 -8.28 1.69 -13.25
C LYS A 135 -9.48 2.23 -12.47
N LEU A 136 -9.29 3.28 -11.65
CA LEU A 136 -10.36 3.94 -10.90
C LEU A 136 -11.44 4.53 -11.83
N LEU A 137 -11.02 5.14 -12.93
CA LEU A 137 -11.90 5.71 -13.96
C LEU A 137 -12.49 4.67 -14.92
N GLY A 138 -12.01 3.42 -14.85
CA GLY A 138 -12.42 2.34 -15.76
C GLY A 138 -11.85 2.45 -17.17
N MET A 139 -10.74 3.18 -17.33
CA MET A 139 -10.11 3.46 -18.63
C MET A 139 -9.14 2.37 -19.11
N GLY A 140 -8.99 1.26 -18.37
CA GLY A 140 -8.05 0.18 -18.71
C GLY A 140 -6.58 0.58 -18.54
N ASP A 141 -5.66 -0.36 -18.63
CA ASP A 141 -4.22 -0.10 -18.47
C ASP A 141 -3.56 0.19 -19.83
N ILE A 142 -3.74 1.43 -20.31
CA ILE A 142 -3.16 1.86 -21.60
C ILE A 142 -1.63 1.93 -21.51
N GLU A 143 -1.07 2.34 -20.37
CA GLU A 143 0.38 2.43 -20.17
C GLU A 143 1.03 1.04 -20.12
N GLY A 144 0.48 0.09 -19.35
CA GLY A 144 1.01 -1.28 -19.32
C GLY A 144 0.93 -1.97 -20.68
N LEU A 145 -0.09 -1.63 -21.49
CA LEU A 145 -0.17 -2.09 -22.87
C LEU A 145 0.91 -1.47 -23.76
N ILE A 146 1.19 -0.17 -23.60
CA ILE A 146 2.30 0.51 -24.30
C ILE A 146 3.66 -0.07 -23.88
N ASP A 147 3.88 -0.33 -22.60
CA ASP A 147 5.10 -0.95 -22.09
C ASP A 147 5.31 -2.35 -22.69
N LYS A 148 4.24 -3.15 -22.77
CA LYS A 148 4.27 -4.47 -23.44
C LYS A 148 4.62 -4.36 -24.93
N VAL A 149 4.05 -3.38 -25.63
CA VAL A 149 4.32 -3.12 -27.06
C VAL A 149 5.77 -2.69 -27.28
N ASN A 150 6.31 -1.85 -26.38
CA ASN A 150 7.71 -1.42 -26.40
C ASN A 150 8.66 -2.58 -26.08
N GLU A 151 8.34 -3.45 -25.10
CA GLU A 151 9.12 -4.65 -24.79
C GLU A 151 9.19 -5.63 -25.98
N LEU A 152 8.12 -5.72 -26.76
CA LEU A 152 8.06 -6.54 -27.97
C LEU A 152 8.86 -5.94 -29.14
N LYS A 153 9.50 -4.77 -28.98
CA LYS A 153 10.26 -4.05 -30.02
C LYS A 153 9.46 -3.89 -31.31
N LEU A 154 8.16 -3.59 -31.20
CA LEU A 154 7.33 -3.17 -32.31
C LEU A 154 7.64 -1.69 -32.65
N ASP A 155 8.92 -1.41 -32.91
CA ASP A 155 9.49 -0.07 -33.02
C ASP A 155 8.93 0.73 -34.23
N ASP A 156 8.23 0.06 -35.15
CA ASP A 156 7.71 0.65 -36.40
C ASP A 156 6.23 1.07 -36.37
N ASN A 157 5.55 1.02 -35.22
CA ASN A 157 4.10 1.29 -35.18
C ASN A 157 3.69 2.46 -34.30
N GLU A 158 4.33 3.62 -34.50
CA GLU A 158 3.95 4.90 -33.85
C GLU A 158 2.45 5.20 -34.00
N ALA A 159 1.85 4.85 -35.15
CA ALA A 159 0.42 5.01 -35.40
C ALA A 159 -0.45 4.14 -34.48
N LEU A 160 -0.01 2.92 -34.17
CA LEU A 160 -0.68 2.04 -33.21
C LEU A 160 -0.55 2.60 -31.78
N ILE A 161 0.62 3.12 -31.42
CA ILE A 161 0.85 3.76 -30.10
C ILE A 161 -0.01 5.01 -29.94
N GLU A 162 -0.15 5.84 -30.97
CA GLU A 162 -1.07 6.99 -30.98
C GLU A 162 -2.53 6.57 -30.81
N LYS A 163 -2.97 5.54 -31.54
CA LYS A 163 -4.32 4.97 -31.40
C LYS A 163 -4.59 4.41 -30.01
N LEU A 164 -3.60 3.71 -29.45
CA LEU A 164 -3.60 3.20 -28.07
C LEU A 164 -3.81 4.32 -27.06
N LYS A 165 -3.02 5.40 -27.15
CA LYS A 165 -3.12 6.59 -26.28
C LYS A 165 -4.49 7.25 -26.31
N HIS A 166 -5.16 7.24 -27.46
CA HIS A 166 -6.48 7.83 -27.63
C HIS A 166 -7.64 6.84 -27.38
N GLY A 167 -7.36 5.57 -27.08
CA GLY A 167 -8.38 4.55 -26.89
C GLY A 167 -9.13 4.16 -28.17
N ILE A 168 -8.55 4.41 -29.35
CA ILE A 168 -9.16 4.15 -30.67
C ILE A 168 -8.51 2.90 -31.26
N ILE A 169 -8.85 1.72 -30.71
CA ILE A 169 -8.31 0.44 -31.17
C ILE A 169 -9.45 -0.42 -31.71
N SER A 170 -9.21 -1.04 -32.86
CA SER A 170 -10.12 -2.01 -33.48
C SER A 170 -9.47 -3.39 -33.54
N SER A 171 -10.29 -4.42 -33.78
CA SER A 171 -9.79 -5.78 -34.00
C SER A 171 -8.88 -5.90 -35.21
N LEU A 172 -8.98 -4.99 -36.20
CA LEU A 172 -8.12 -4.98 -37.38
C LEU A 172 -6.69 -4.52 -37.08
N ASP A 173 -6.45 -3.83 -35.96
CA ASP A 173 -5.12 -3.36 -35.60
C ASP A 173 -4.22 -4.50 -35.04
N PHE A 174 -4.77 -5.72 -34.90
CA PHE A 174 -4.08 -6.92 -34.39
C PHE A 174 -3.87 -8.03 -35.46
N PHE A 175 -4.34 -7.83 -36.69
CA PHE A 175 -4.18 -8.76 -37.82
C PHE A 175 -3.34 -8.13 -38.92
#